data_AF-A0A383AKP4-F1
#
_entry.id   AF-A0A383AKP4-F1
#
_cell.length_a   1.000
_cell.length_b   1.000
_cell.length_c   1.000
_cell.angle_alpha   90.00
_cell.angle_beta   90.00
_cell.angle_gamma   90.00
#
_symmetry.space_group_name_H-M   'P 1'
#
loop_
_entity.id
_entity.type
_entity.pdbx_description
1 polymer ?
#
loop_
_entity_poly.entity_id
_entity_poly.type
_entity_poly.pdbx_seq_one_letter_code
_entity_poly.pdbx_strand_id
1 'polypeptide(L)'
;MKKMLIVVGPQGSGNHLWAKIFGLHPRVYGWQALQEKYWEAHHYEPFARAWDDPPSLTFPKGYDNFVTSCSIPYVYKGGHRVPPILEFIKVADDQDIKPTVAIVSRDKNIIELQQERVRGTVTLNDAYRAIDEIKDAYPDLHLHFLSYESLCLWREHYLKFLNDEMDFPIAWWDDKSIDKILEPNANAKYIIDPGPQELDKAVSKTYGDSLNV
;
A
#
# COMPACT_ATOMS: atom_id res chain seq x y z
N MET A 1 6.90 -0.99 -23.37
CA MET A 1 7.84 -0.87 -22.24
C MET A 1 7.26 -1.63 -21.08
N LYS A 2 8.06 -2.47 -20.41
CA LYS A 2 7.60 -3.22 -19.24
C LYS A 2 7.68 -2.35 -17.99
N LYS A 3 6.82 -2.61 -17.00
CA LYS A 3 6.62 -1.76 -15.82
C LYS A 3 6.65 -2.59 -14.54
N MET A 4 7.27 -2.04 -13.50
CA MET A 4 7.28 -2.59 -12.15
C MET A 4 6.66 -1.59 -11.19
N LEU A 5 5.51 -1.92 -10.60
CA LEU A 5 4.94 -1.18 -9.48
C LEU A 5 5.52 -1.72 -8.17
N ILE A 6 6.29 -0.88 -7.49
CA ILE A 6 6.96 -1.17 -6.23
C ILE A 6 6.14 -0.52 -5.11
N VAL A 7 5.33 -1.33 -4.42
CA VAL A 7 4.46 -0.85 -3.35
C VAL A 7 5.18 -0.96 -2.02
N VAL A 8 5.41 0.16 -1.34
CA VAL A 8 6.07 0.20 -0.03
C VAL A 8 5.26 1.01 0.96
N GLY A 9 5.53 0.84 2.25
CA GLY A 9 4.91 1.68 3.26
C GLY A 9 5.17 1.17 4.67
N PRO A 10 4.75 1.92 5.69
CA PRO A 10 4.93 1.53 7.08
C PRO A 10 4.33 0.15 7.35
N GLN A 11 4.96 -0.63 8.22
CA GLN A 11 4.39 -1.93 8.59
C GLN A 11 2.95 -1.76 9.11
N GLY A 12 2.01 -2.50 8.51
CA GLY A 12 0.58 -2.44 8.85
C GLY A 12 -0.23 -1.39 8.09
N SER A 13 0.37 -0.66 7.14
CA SER A 13 -0.33 0.32 6.30
C SER A 13 -1.34 -0.30 5.33
N GLY A 14 -1.15 -1.57 4.94
CA GLY A 14 -2.07 -2.28 4.04
C GLY A 14 -1.43 -2.91 2.80
N ASN A 15 -0.14 -3.25 2.83
CA ASN A 15 0.55 -3.84 1.67
C ASN A 15 -0.14 -5.07 1.08
N HIS A 16 -0.63 -6.00 1.92
CA HIS A 16 -1.44 -7.15 1.46
C HIS A 16 -2.74 -6.75 0.76
N LEU A 17 -3.39 -5.68 1.23
CA LEU A 17 -4.60 -5.17 0.60
C LEU A 17 -4.28 -4.68 -0.82
N TRP A 18 -3.24 -3.87 -0.95
CA TRP A 18 -2.81 -3.35 -2.26
C TRP A 18 -2.28 -4.43 -3.19
N ALA A 19 -1.55 -5.42 -2.69
CA ALA A 19 -1.13 -6.59 -3.47
C ALA A 19 -2.31 -7.39 -4.03
N LYS A 20 -3.43 -7.46 -3.29
CA LYS A 20 -4.69 -8.01 -3.79
C LYS A 20 -5.30 -7.15 -4.89
N ILE A 21 -5.49 -5.85 -4.62
CA ILE A 21 -6.06 -4.90 -5.58
C ILE A 21 -5.32 -4.89 -6.91
N PHE A 22 -3.99 -4.72 -6.91
CA PHE A 22 -3.21 -4.70 -8.15
C PHE A 22 -3.13 -6.07 -8.81
N GLY A 23 -3.19 -7.15 -8.03
CA GLY A 23 -3.18 -8.53 -8.52
C GLY A 23 -4.47 -8.97 -9.20
N LEU A 24 -5.56 -8.21 -9.11
CA LEU A 24 -6.83 -8.52 -9.79
C LEU A 24 -6.73 -8.41 -11.31
N HIS A 25 -5.88 -7.52 -11.82
CA HIS A 25 -5.84 -7.23 -13.25
C HIS A 25 -5.12 -8.36 -14.03
N PRO A 26 -5.74 -8.99 -15.06
CA PRO A 26 -5.16 -10.16 -15.74
C PRO A 26 -3.81 -9.93 -16.43
N ARG A 27 -3.49 -8.67 -16.78
CA ARG A 27 -2.20 -8.28 -17.37
C ARG A 27 -1.10 -7.96 -16.34
N VAL A 28 -1.38 -8.10 -15.05
CA VAL A 28 -0.44 -7.82 -13.96
C VAL A 28 0.03 -9.14 -13.37
N TYR A 29 1.34 -9.32 -13.32
CA TYR A 29 1.96 -10.38 -12.55
C TYR A 29 2.28 -9.87 -11.15
N GLY A 30 1.65 -10.49 -10.15
CA GLY A 30 1.87 -10.17 -8.75
C GLY A 30 1.70 -11.41 -7.88
N TRP A 31 1.30 -11.20 -6.64
CA TRP A 31 1.18 -12.26 -5.65
C TRP A 31 -0.06 -13.13 -5.88
N GLN A 32 0.04 -14.09 -6.82
CA GLN A 32 -1.08 -14.93 -7.27
C GLN A 32 -1.69 -15.76 -6.14
N ALA A 33 -0.86 -16.42 -5.32
CA ALA A 33 -1.34 -17.25 -4.21
C ALA A 33 -2.09 -16.44 -3.14
N LEU A 34 -1.80 -15.15 -2.97
CA LEU A 34 -2.51 -14.27 -2.06
C LEU A 34 -3.94 -13.97 -2.52
N GLN A 35 -4.24 -14.04 -3.82
CA GLN A 35 -5.59 -13.73 -4.33
C GLN A 35 -6.64 -14.70 -3.76
N GLU A 36 -6.26 -15.96 -3.55
CA GLU A 36 -7.13 -17.02 -3.04
C GLU A 36 -7.12 -17.16 -1.51
N LYS A 37 -6.30 -16.37 -0.81
CA LYS A 37 -6.09 -16.50 0.65
C LYS A 37 -6.48 -15.23 1.38
N TYR A 38 -6.88 -15.34 2.64
CA TYR A 38 -7.03 -14.16 3.49
C TYR A 38 -5.69 -13.46 3.72
N TRP A 39 -4.64 -14.24 4.01
CA TRP A 39 -3.30 -13.76 4.29
C TRP A 39 -2.25 -14.79 3.87
N GLU A 40 -1.08 -14.31 3.44
CA GLU A 40 0.10 -15.15 3.20
C GLU A 40 1.36 -14.41 3.67
N ALA A 41 2.36 -15.13 4.15
CA ALA A 41 3.60 -14.50 4.63
C ALA A 41 4.40 -13.91 3.46
N HIS A 42 4.97 -12.71 3.64
CA HIS A 42 5.69 -11.99 2.58
C HIS A 42 6.86 -12.78 1.98
N HIS A 43 7.45 -13.74 2.68
CA HIS A 43 8.52 -14.59 2.11
C HIS A 43 8.04 -15.54 1.00
N TYR A 44 6.72 -15.67 0.79
CA TYR A 44 6.12 -16.39 -0.33
C TYR A 44 5.72 -15.48 -1.51
N GLU A 45 5.89 -14.16 -1.37
CA GLU A 45 5.65 -13.21 -2.46
C GLU A 45 6.63 -13.47 -3.62
N PRO A 46 6.24 -13.31 -4.90
CA PRO A 46 7.05 -13.74 -6.04
C PRO A 46 8.44 -13.10 -6.14
N PHE A 47 8.57 -11.87 -5.64
CA PHE A 47 9.80 -11.09 -5.66
C PHE A 47 10.47 -11.02 -4.27
N ALA A 48 10.02 -11.83 -3.30
CA ALA A 48 10.44 -11.75 -1.91
C ALA A 48 11.96 -11.85 -1.73
N ARG A 49 12.59 -12.74 -2.50
CA ARG A 49 14.04 -12.93 -2.47
C ARG A 49 14.80 -11.67 -2.88
N ALA A 50 14.27 -10.90 -3.83
CA ALA A 50 14.90 -9.66 -4.30
C ALA A 50 14.83 -8.53 -3.26
N TRP A 51 13.95 -8.62 -2.26
CA TRP A 51 14.01 -7.72 -1.11
C TRP A 51 15.19 -8.01 -0.18
N ASP A 52 15.71 -9.23 -0.20
CA ASP A 52 16.91 -9.57 0.56
C ASP A 52 18.20 -9.36 -0.26
N ASP A 53 18.12 -9.71 -1.55
CA ASP A 53 19.21 -9.79 -2.53
C ASP A 53 18.72 -9.25 -3.90
N PRO A 54 18.69 -7.92 -4.11
CA PRO A 54 18.15 -7.30 -5.33
C PRO A 54 18.70 -7.87 -6.64
N PRO A 55 20.00 -8.22 -6.78
CA PRO A 55 20.52 -8.88 -7.98
C PRO A 55 19.83 -10.19 -8.36
N SER A 56 19.10 -10.84 -7.44
CA SER A 56 18.30 -12.03 -7.73
C SER A 56 16.95 -11.73 -8.39
N LEU A 57 16.61 -10.45 -8.60
CA LEU A 57 15.37 -10.03 -9.24
C LEU A 57 15.27 -10.59 -10.65
N THR A 58 14.25 -11.42 -10.87
CA THR A 58 13.96 -12.04 -12.16
C THR A 58 12.48 -11.88 -12.48
N PHE A 59 12.17 -11.73 -13.77
CA PHE A 59 10.82 -11.50 -14.24
C PHE A 59 10.31 -12.70 -15.06
N PRO A 60 9.09 -13.21 -14.78
CA PRO A 60 8.52 -14.28 -15.58
C PRO A 60 8.20 -13.80 -17.01
N LYS A 61 8.25 -14.74 -17.95
CA LYS A 61 7.84 -14.50 -19.34
C LYS A 61 6.31 -14.38 -19.44
N GLY A 62 5.83 -13.66 -20.46
CA GLY A 62 4.40 -13.54 -20.77
C GLY A 62 3.68 -12.38 -20.08
N TYR A 63 4.40 -11.57 -19.30
CA TYR A 63 3.85 -10.38 -18.63
C TYR A 63 4.71 -9.14 -18.93
N ASP A 64 4.03 -7.99 -18.95
CA ASP A 64 4.66 -6.68 -19.12
C ASP A 64 4.47 -5.76 -17.92
N ASN A 65 3.54 -6.09 -17.01
CA ASN A 65 3.28 -5.32 -15.80
C ASN A 65 3.50 -6.23 -14.60
N PHE A 66 4.33 -5.78 -13.68
CA PHE A 66 4.71 -6.52 -12.49
C PHE A 66 4.38 -5.67 -11.27
N VAL A 67 3.96 -6.30 -10.18
CA VAL A 67 3.76 -5.63 -8.90
C VAL A 67 4.41 -6.44 -7.79
N THR A 68 5.08 -5.73 -6.89
CA THR A 68 5.58 -6.28 -5.62
C THR A 68 5.15 -5.36 -4.48
N SER A 69 5.15 -5.90 -3.27
CA SER A 69 4.94 -5.08 -2.08
C SER A 69 5.86 -5.48 -0.92
N CYS A 70 6.39 -4.50 -0.19
CA CYS A 70 7.18 -4.75 1.02
C CYS A 70 6.92 -3.72 2.12
N SER A 71 6.87 -4.18 3.36
CA SER A 71 6.72 -3.31 4.53
C SER A 71 8.04 -2.68 4.90
N ILE A 72 7.99 -1.47 5.46
CA ILE A 72 9.16 -0.79 6.03
C ILE A 72 8.94 -0.60 7.54
N PRO A 73 9.78 -1.22 8.38
CA PRO A 73 10.66 -2.35 8.07
C PRO A 73 9.84 -3.65 7.82
N TYR A 74 10.47 -4.65 7.20
CA TYR A 74 9.92 -6.01 7.09
C TYR A 74 10.61 -6.95 8.07
N VAL A 75 9.99 -8.12 8.30
CA VAL A 75 10.56 -9.16 9.17
C VAL A 75 11.64 -9.92 8.41
N TYR A 76 12.84 -9.97 8.98
CA TYR A 76 13.97 -10.68 8.41
C TYR A 76 14.76 -11.40 9.50
N LYS A 77 14.91 -12.73 9.39
CA LYS A 77 15.69 -13.58 10.32
C LYS A 77 15.41 -13.34 11.82
N GLY A 78 14.14 -13.14 12.18
CA GLY A 78 13.73 -12.90 13.57
C GLY A 78 13.90 -11.46 14.06
N GLY A 79 14.39 -10.55 13.21
CA GLY A 79 14.46 -9.11 13.46
C GLY A 79 13.72 -8.29 12.41
N HIS A 80 14.05 -7.00 12.36
CA HIS A 80 13.49 -6.02 11.43
C HIS A 80 14.59 -5.49 10.50
N ARG A 81 14.27 -5.34 9.22
CA ARG A 81 15.18 -4.76 8.21
C ARG A 81 14.42 -3.76 7.35
N VAL A 82 15.04 -2.63 7.05
CA VAL A 82 14.59 -1.73 5.97
C VAL A 82 15.03 -2.36 4.64
N PRO A 83 14.11 -2.58 3.68
CA PRO A 83 14.47 -3.20 2.41
C PRO A 83 15.43 -2.29 1.61
N PRO A 84 16.35 -2.87 0.82
CA PRO A 84 17.28 -2.12 -0.04
C PRO A 84 16.55 -1.55 -1.28
N ILE A 85 15.60 -0.63 -1.07
CA ILE A 85 14.68 -0.15 -2.11
C ILE A 85 15.43 0.53 -3.25
N LEU A 86 16.47 1.32 -2.96
CA LEU A 86 17.25 2.02 -4.00
C LEU A 86 17.91 1.03 -4.95
N GLU A 87 18.52 -0.03 -4.40
CA GLU A 87 19.14 -1.08 -5.21
C GLU A 87 18.10 -1.87 -5.98
N PHE A 88 16.93 -2.15 -5.39
CA PHE A 88 15.83 -2.79 -6.10
C PHE A 88 15.35 -1.96 -7.30
N ILE A 89 15.15 -0.65 -7.12
CA ILE A 89 14.78 0.28 -8.20
C ILE A 89 15.82 0.22 -9.31
N LYS A 90 17.11 0.33 -8.95
CA LYS A 90 18.21 0.27 -9.92
C LYS A 90 18.22 -1.04 -10.70
N VAL A 91 18.10 -2.19 -10.03
CA VAL A 91 18.15 -3.50 -10.69
C VAL A 91 16.95 -3.72 -11.62
N ALA A 92 15.77 -3.19 -11.28
CA ALA A 92 14.62 -3.21 -12.19
C ALA A 92 14.89 -2.37 -13.45
N ASP A 93 15.40 -1.15 -13.28
CA ASP A 93 15.72 -0.24 -14.38
C ASP A 93 16.83 -0.80 -15.30
N ASP A 94 17.90 -1.37 -14.72
CA ASP A 94 18.99 -2.04 -15.45
C ASP A 94 18.50 -3.22 -16.33
N GLN A 95 17.29 -3.75 -16.07
CA GLN A 95 16.65 -4.83 -16.83
C GLN A 95 15.61 -4.32 -17.84
N ASP A 96 15.63 -3.03 -18.20
CA ASP A 96 14.65 -2.36 -19.07
C ASP A 96 13.19 -2.46 -18.54
N ILE A 97 13.03 -2.55 -17.22
CA ILE A 97 11.73 -2.53 -16.55
C ILE A 97 11.57 -1.18 -15.85
N LYS A 98 10.66 -0.33 -16.34
CA LYS A 98 10.43 1.00 -15.76
C LYS A 98 9.85 0.86 -14.35
N PRO A 99 10.56 1.30 -13.30
CA PRO A 99 10.04 1.27 -11.94
C PRO A 99 9.04 2.41 -11.70
N THR A 100 8.04 2.16 -10.86
CA THR A 100 7.12 3.15 -10.32
C THR A 100 6.96 2.84 -8.84
N VAL A 101 7.20 3.82 -7.98
CA VAL A 101 7.14 3.63 -6.53
C VAL A 101 5.86 4.20 -5.98
N ALA A 102 5.12 3.38 -5.25
CA ALA A 102 3.87 3.74 -4.62
C ALA A 102 3.94 3.54 -3.10
N ILE A 103 3.65 4.59 -2.34
CA ILE A 103 3.75 4.64 -0.88
C ILE A 103 2.36 4.47 -0.27
N VAL A 104 2.16 3.37 0.45
CA VAL A 104 0.92 3.11 1.17
C VAL A 104 0.85 3.98 2.42
N SER A 105 -0.23 4.74 2.49
CA SER A 105 -0.64 5.57 3.60
C SER A 105 -1.94 5.04 4.22
N ARG A 106 -2.02 5.19 5.54
CA ARG A 106 -3.16 4.87 6.39
C ARG A 106 -3.11 5.81 7.59
N ASP A 107 -4.22 6.00 8.29
CA ASP A 107 -4.25 6.80 9.51
C ASP A 107 -3.07 6.48 10.45
N LYS A 108 -2.39 7.53 10.91
CA LYS A 108 -1.19 7.42 11.74
C LYS A 108 -1.46 6.67 13.04
N ASN A 109 -2.55 6.99 13.73
CA ASN A 109 -2.89 6.36 15.01
C ASN A 109 -3.17 4.87 14.81
N ILE A 110 -3.84 4.51 13.72
CA ILE A 110 -4.07 3.11 13.36
C ILE A 110 -2.75 2.36 13.09
N ILE A 111 -1.81 2.99 12.37
CA ILE A 111 -0.49 2.41 12.12
C ILE A 111 0.25 2.19 13.45
N GLU A 112 0.33 3.22 14.30
CA GLU A 112 1.03 3.16 15.58
C GLU A 112 0.43 2.09 16.49
N LEU A 113 -0.90 2.07 16.66
CA LEU A 113 -1.62 1.05 17.43
C LEU A 113 -1.37 -0.37 16.88
N GLN A 114 -1.34 -0.53 15.56
CA GLN A 114 -1.08 -1.82 14.95
C GLN A 114 0.35 -2.30 15.18
N GLN A 115 1.33 -1.42 14.98
CA GLN A 115 2.74 -1.73 15.17
C GLN A 115 3.03 -2.09 16.62
N GLU A 116 2.52 -1.29 17.56
CA GLU A 116 2.65 -1.55 19.00
C GLU A 116 2.01 -2.89 19.36
N ARG A 117 0.77 -3.15 18.94
CA ARG A 117 0.07 -4.41 19.26
C ARG A 117 0.74 -5.66 18.69
N VAL A 118 1.26 -5.58 17.46
CA VAL A 118 1.78 -6.76 16.73
C VAL A 118 3.29 -6.97 16.95
N ARG A 119 4.04 -5.90 17.23
CA ARG A 119 5.52 -5.91 17.33
C ARG A 119 6.07 -5.31 18.61
N GLY A 120 5.26 -4.64 19.42
CA GLY A 120 5.69 -3.99 20.66
C GLY A 120 6.55 -2.73 20.45
N THR A 121 6.57 -2.18 19.23
CA THR A 121 7.25 -0.92 18.95
C THR A 121 6.72 -0.25 17.70
N VAL A 122 6.65 1.07 17.71
CA VAL A 122 6.40 1.91 16.54
C VAL A 122 7.69 2.06 15.71
N THR A 123 7.57 1.94 14.40
CA THR A 123 8.68 1.96 13.41
C THR A 123 8.44 2.94 12.26
N LEU A 124 7.50 3.88 12.43
CA LEU A 124 7.11 4.83 11.38
C LEU A 124 8.27 5.69 10.84
N ASN A 125 9.25 6.01 11.69
CA ASN A 125 10.44 6.76 11.30
C ASN A 125 11.30 6.03 10.25
N ASP A 126 11.31 4.70 10.23
CA ASP A 126 12.04 3.95 9.21
C ASP A 126 11.43 4.16 7.82
N ALA A 127 10.09 4.22 7.75
CA ALA A 127 9.39 4.51 6.51
C ALA A 127 9.65 5.95 6.04
N TYR A 128 9.66 6.94 6.93
CA TYR A 128 9.99 8.32 6.57
C TYR A 128 11.40 8.44 6.01
N ARG A 129 12.39 7.87 6.69
CA ARG A 129 13.78 7.86 6.22
C ARG A 129 13.91 7.19 4.86
N ALA A 130 13.27 6.04 4.65
CA ALA A 130 13.31 5.36 3.36
C ALA A 130 12.68 6.19 2.23
N ILE A 131 11.60 6.94 2.50
CA ILE A 131 10.98 7.83 1.51
C ILE A 131 11.92 8.98 1.17
N ASP A 132 12.56 9.59 2.16
CA ASP A 132 13.53 10.67 1.93
C ASP A 132 14.75 10.16 1.13
N GLU A 133 15.28 8.98 1.48
CA GLU A 133 16.37 8.34 0.74
C GLU A 133 15.99 8.07 -0.74
N ILE A 134 14.75 7.66 -1.02
CA ILE A 134 14.27 7.47 -2.41
C ILE A 134 14.22 8.80 -3.16
N LYS A 135 13.69 9.87 -2.54
CA LYS A 135 13.60 11.19 -3.16
C LYS A 135 14.99 11.76 -3.48
N ASP A 136 15.93 11.61 -2.55
CA ASP A 136 17.28 12.13 -2.69
C ASP A 136 18.06 11.38 -3.78
N ALA A 137 17.91 10.06 -3.87
CA ALA A 137 18.59 9.24 -4.86
C ALA A 137 17.95 9.31 -6.26
N TYR A 138 16.63 9.52 -6.34
CA TYR A 138 15.85 9.54 -7.58
C TYR A 138 14.94 10.78 -7.64
N PRO A 139 15.49 11.99 -7.79
CA PRO A 139 14.70 13.24 -7.74
C PRO A 139 13.66 13.36 -8.84
N ASP A 140 13.88 12.71 -10.00
CA ASP A 140 12.94 12.70 -11.13
C ASP A 140 11.88 11.59 -11.04
N LEU A 141 11.99 10.69 -10.05
CA LEU A 141 11.02 9.63 -9.84
C LEU A 141 9.82 10.17 -9.07
N HIS A 142 8.67 10.23 -9.74
CA HIS A 142 7.43 10.61 -9.09
C HIS A 142 6.97 9.51 -8.11
N LEU A 143 6.79 9.87 -6.84
CA LEU A 143 6.31 8.97 -5.79
C LEU A 143 4.78 9.11 -5.65
N HIS A 144 4.06 8.02 -5.87
CA HIS A 144 2.60 8.01 -5.77
C HIS A 144 2.15 7.61 -4.37
N PHE A 145 1.32 8.40 -3.71
CA PHE A 145 0.76 8.02 -2.41
C PHE A 145 -0.56 7.28 -2.58
N LEU A 146 -0.61 6.05 -2.08
CA LEU A 146 -1.81 5.23 -2.02
C LEU A 146 -2.49 5.43 -0.68
N SER A 147 -3.75 5.86 -0.66
CA SER A 147 -4.52 6.05 0.58
C SER A 147 -5.45 4.87 0.81
N TYR A 148 -5.26 4.21 1.95
CA TYR A 148 -6.18 3.18 2.45
C TYR A 148 -7.60 3.74 2.58
N GLU A 149 -7.73 4.94 3.14
CA GLU A 149 -8.99 5.61 3.39
C GLU A 149 -9.70 5.97 2.07
N SER A 150 -8.97 6.52 1.09
CA SER A 150 -9.54 6.81 -0.23
C SER A 150 -9.98 5.54 -0.96
N LEU A 151 -9.24 4.44 -0.82
CA LEU A 151 -9.66 3.15 -1.37
C LEU A 151 -10.97 2.65 -0.74
N CYS A 152 -11.07 2.70 0.59
CA CYS A 152 -12.29 2.28 1.28
C CYS A 152 -13.50 3.18 0.98
N LEU A 153 -13.28 4.48 0.85
CA LEU A 153 -14.35 5.47 0.66
C LEU A 153 -14.81 5.57 -0.79
N TRP A 154 -13.88 5.69 -1.74
CA TRP A 154 -14.17 6.03 -3.13
C TRP A 154 -14.10 4.85 -4.10
N ARG A 155 -13.49 3.73 -3.68
CA ARG A 155 -13.46 2.44 -4.40
C ARG A 155 -13.09 2.61 -5.87
N GLU A 156 -14.00 2.26 -6.79
CA GLU A 156 -13.85 2.34 -8.24
C GLU A 156 -13.30 3.71 -8.68
N HIS A 157 -13.83 4.82 -8.16
CA HIS A 157 -13.41 6.15 -8.57
C HIS A 157 -11.94 6.41 -8.25
N TYR A 158 -11.48 5.95 -7.09
CA TYR A 158 -10.08 6.10 -6.70
C TYR A 158 -9.17 5.15 -7.47
N LEU A 159 -9.60 3.91 -7.70
CA LEU A 159 -8.83 2.95 -8.49
C LEU A 159 -8.71 3.36 -9.96
N LYS A 160 -9.75 3.95 -10.54
CA LYS A 160 -9.71 4.51 -11.89
C LYS A 160 -8.77 5.73 -11.95
N PHE A 161 -8.83 6.62 -10.97
CA PHE A 161 -7.86 7.72 -10.84
C PHE A 161 -6.41 7.20 -10.78
N LEU A 162 -6.15 6.20 -9.93
CA LEU A 162 -4.83 5.59 -9.80
C LEU A 162 -4.35 4.90 -11.08
N ASN A 163 -5.25 4.27 -11.83
CA ASN A 163 -4.94 3.63 -13.11
C ASN A 163 -4.36 4.63 -14.10
N ASP A 164 -4.99 5.80 -14.18
CA ASP A 164 -4.61 6.87 -15.11
C ASP A 164 -3.34 7.59 -14.64
N GLU A 165 -3.26 7.91 -13.34
CA GLU A 165 -2.15 8.65 -12.73
C GLU A 165 -0.83 7.87 -12.77
N MET A 166 -0.86 6.57 -12.46
CA MET A 166 0.33 5.72 -12.45
C MET A 166 0.65 5.12 -13.82
N ASP A 167 -0.25 5.29 -14.81
CA ASP A 167 -0.20 4.57 -16.09
C ASP A 167 0.07 3.06 -15.85
N PHE A 168 -0.69 2.45 -14.94
CA PHE A 168 -0.52 1.05 -14.54
C PHE A 168 -1.88 0.34 -14.54
N PRO A 169 -2.02 -0.88 -15.10
CA PRO A 169 -3.31 -1.53 -15.19
C PRO A 169 -3.90 -1.88 -13.82
N ILE A 170 -5.12 -1.40 -13.55
CA ILE A 170 -5.90 -1.74 -12.35
C ILE A 170 -7.28 -2.22 -12.79
N ALA A 171 -7.77 -3.33 -12.23
CA ALA A 171 -9.11 -3.85 -12.50
C ALA A 171 -10.19 -3.05 -11.75
N TRP A 172 -10.23 -1.73 -11.95
CA TRP A 172 -11.14 -0.82 -11.23
C TRP A 172 -12.63 -1.14 -11.47
N TRP A 173 -12.94 -1.81 -12.58
CA TRP A 173 -14.30 -2.23 -12.96
C TRP A 173 -14.77 -3.52 -12.29
N ASP A 174 -13.91 -4.26 -11.58
CA ASP A 174 -14.26 -5.51 -10.91
C ASP A 174 -14.76 -5.24 -9.47
N ASP A 175 -15.89 -4.55 -9.40
CA ASP A 175 -16.57 -4.14 -8.16
C ASP A 175 -16.73 -5.29 -7.17
N LYS A 176 -17.15 -6.47 -7.65
CA LYS A 176 -17.37 -7.68 -6.83
C LYS A 176 -16.10 -8.14 -6.13
N SER A 177 -14.98 -8.23 -6.86
CA SER A 177 -13.71 -8.65 -6.27
C SER A 177 -13.16 -7.59 -5.31
N ILE A 178 -13.27 -6.31 -5.69
CA ILE A 178 -12.85 -5.18 -4.85
C ILE A 178 -13.64 -5.17 -3.53
N ASP A 179 -14.96 -5.31 -3.58
CA ASP A 179 -15.82 -5.31 -2.40
C ASP A 179 -15.49 -6.47 -1.46
N LYS A 180 -15.29 -7.67 -2.02
CA LYS A 180 -14.85 -8.84 -1.25
C LYS A 180 -13.51 -8.61 -0.55
N ILE A 181 -12.57 -7.94 -1.21
CA ILE A 181 -11.26 -7.60 -0.63
C ILE A 181 -11.41 -6.60 0.52
N LEU A 182 -12.35 -5.64 0.42
CA LEU A 182 -12.56 -4.57 1.41
C LEU A 182 -13.52 -4.93 2.55
N GLU A 183 -14.28 -6.01 2.43
CA GLU A 183 -15.28 -6.47 3.40
C GLU A 183 -14.77 -6.56 4.86
N PRO A 184 -13.57 -7.11 5.17
CA PRO A 184 -13.15 -7.33 6.57
C PRO A 184 -12.92 -6.07 7.43
N ASN A 185 -13.03 -4.86 6.86
CA ASN A 185 -12.77 -3.56 7.48
C ASN A 185 -11.65 -3.60 8.54
N ALA A 186 -10.39 -3.57 8.08
CA ALA A 186 -9.25 -3.73 8.98
C ALA A 186 -9.10 -2.59 10.02
N ASN A 187 -9.75 -1.44 9.81
CA ASN A 187 -9.77 -0.31 10.74
C ASN A 187 -10.73 -0.53 11.92
N ALA A 188 -11.83 -1.26 11.74
CA ALA A 188 -12.91 -1.38 12.73
C ALA A 188 -12.44 -1.73 14.15
N LYS A 189 -11.43 -2.61 14.29
CA LYS A 189 -10.86 -3.00 15.59
C LYS A 189 -10.15 -1.89 16.37
N TYR A 190 -9.91 -0.74 15.76
CA TYR A 190 -9.26 0.44 16.38
C TYR A 190 -10.23 1.60 16.58
N ILE A 191 -11.46 1.50 16.08
CA ILE A 191 -12.45 2.58 16.16
C ILE A 191 -13.37 2.31 17.35
N ILE A 192 -13.48 3.30 18.23
CA ILE A 192 -14.31 3.25 19.43
C ILE A 192 -15.25 4.45 19.38
N ASP A 193 -16.51 4.26 19.76
CA ASP A 193 -17.47 5.36 19.91
C ASP A 193 -16.94 6.36 20.96
N PRO A 194 -16.64 7.62 20.58
CA PRO A 194 -16.10 8.59 21.51
C PRO A 194 -17.18 9.17 22.45
N GLY A 195 -18.46 8.86 22.23
CA GLY A 195 -19.59 9.51 22.89
C GLY A 195 -19.76 10.98 22.47
N PRO A 196 -20.68 11.73 23.10
CA PRO A 196 -20.95 13.12 22.76
C PRO A 196 -19.73 14.02 22.89
N GLN A 197 -19.43 14.78 21.84
CA GLN A 197 -18.33 15.73 21.76
C GLN A 197 -18.81 17.18 21.88
N GLU A 198 -17.88 18.08 22.19
CA GLU A 198 -18.20 19.52 22.26
C GLU A 198 -18.64 20.07 20.91
N LEU A 199 -18.05 19.56 19.81
CA LEU A 199 -18.41 19.96 18.46
C LEU A 199 -19.86 19.60 18.12
N ASP A 200 -20.39 18.47 18.63
CA ASP A 200 -21.77 18.05 18.39
C ASP A 200 -22.77 19.10 18.88
N LYS A 201 -22.47 19.71 20.05
CA LYS A 201 -23.28 20.79 20.62
C LYS A 201 -23.22 22.05 19.75
N ALA A 202 -22.03 22.42 19.29
CA ALA A 202 -21.83 23.59 18.46
C ALA A 202 -22.56 23.45 17.11
N VAL A 203 -22.43 22.29 16.45
CA VAL A 203 -23.10 21.99 15.18
C VAL A 203 -24.62 21.97 15.36
N SER A 204 -25.12 21.34 16.41
CA SER A 204 -26.57 21.28 16.69
C SER A 204 -27.18 22.68 16.86
N LYS A 205 -26.45 23.59 17.51
CA LYS A 205 -26.87 25.00 17.66
C LYS A 205 -26.94 25.70 16.31
N THR A 206 -25.91 25.58 15.47
CA THR A 206 -25.87 26.18 14.13
C THR A 206 -26.96 25.65 13.21
N TYR A 207 -27.28 24.35 13.27
CA TYR A 207 -28.42 23.79 12.54
C TYR A 207 -29.74 24.42 13.00
N GLY A 208 -29.94 24.58 14.30
CA GLY A 208 -31.11 25.30 14.84
C GLY A 208 -31.19 26.74 14.35
N ASP A 209 -30.06 27.44 14.28
CA ASP A 209 -29.99 28.81 13.76
C ASP A 209 -30.30 28.87 12.26
N SER A 210 -29.88 27.88 11.46
CA SER A 210 -30.13 27.81 10.02
C SER A 210 -31.60 27.59 9.62
N LEU A 211 -32.40 27.02 10.53
CA LEU A 211 -33.84 26.84 10.33
C LEU A 211 -34.65 28.13 10.55
N ASN A 212 -34.02 29.18 11.07
CA ASN A 212 -34.64 30.49 11.34
C ASN A 212 -34.20 31.58 10.33
N VAL A 213 -33.56 31.20 9.22
CA VAL A 213 -33.12 32.08 8.12
C VAL A 213 -33.95 31.83 6.87
#